data_AF-A0A1B6H5W2-F1
#
_entry.id   AF-A0A1B6H5W2-F1
#
_cell.length_a   1.000
_cell.length_b   1.000
_cell.length_c   1.000
_cell.angle_alpha   90.00
_cell.angle_beta   90.00
_cell.angle_gamma   90.00
#
_symmetry.space_group_name_H-M   'P 1'
#
loop_
_entity.id
_entity.type
_entity.pdbx_description
1 polymer ?
#
loop_
_entity_poly.entity_id
_entity_poly.type
_entity_poly.pdbx_seq_one_letter_code
_entity_poly.pdbx_strand_id
1 'polypeptide(L)'
;QQEWTHLGHVVTKRQSRWVKCHEEKELFNTECRQLGEWLSEMEPAASHKNKHQDIEEQALMKIRLVRSVCMAGEDIAERSDRKTAAEVKTKVNELKQRWIRLLMDTGAYKNKIFGMEGSPAKAQIEVLESRVAEVKSLLADPVNPSDDMALSVRLTNISTKEEDLATKLQEISTLSGQDEAVEKSISETKKALSSLAEHREQVTAKLSSLKKLKTQLDNVTSWVNETLTRINISKELPPTEKIRIVDNIMTMVFDREIEVKDVKENFTNLEKECQAVKKPIPADLQDKVTKLLDDWNQLKNRGESDREAVVTSSKASTSAAEAAAAIKTLTTPTKASNTKGLYNVSRTARHVRSVEVQTPATSPSTPPRLSLLASFDKSILQIRDWLTLEEEMLRQQAVVVGD
;
A
#
# COMPACT_ATOMS: atom_id res chain seq x y z
N GLN A 1 -33.88 -44.47 -72.63
CA GLN A 1 -34.10 -44.77 -71.19
C GLN A 1 -33.05 -44.09 -70.29
N GLN A 2 -31.76 -44.14 -70.64
CA GLN A 2 -30.68 -43.47 -69.88
C GLN A 2 -30.79 -41.92 -69.83
N GLU A 3 -31.25 -41.28 -70.90
CA GLU A 3 -31.45 -39.82 -70.92
C GLU A 3 -32.55 -39.37 -69.96
N TRP A 4 -33.64 -40.13 -69.86
CA TRP A 4 -34.74 -39.87 -68.94
C TRP A 4 -34.33 -40.05 -67.47
N THR A 5 -33.49 -41.05 -67.16
CA THR A 5 -32.93 -41.21 -65.82
C THR A 5 -31.97 -40.07 -65.47
N HIS A 6 -31.13 -39.63 -66.43
CA HIS A 6 -30.23 -38.49 -66.21
C HIS A 6 -31.01 -37.19 -65.97
N LEU A 7 -32.04 -36.92 -66.77
CA LEU A 7 -32.93 -35.78 -66.58
C LEU A 7 -33.63 -35.82 -65.21
N GLY A 8 -34.12 -37.00 -64.80
CA GLY A 8 -34.71 -37.20 -63.47
C GLY A 8 -33.76 -36.86 -62.32
N HIS A 9 -32.48 -37.26 -62.43
CA HIS A 9 -31.46 -36.90 -61.45
C HIS A 9 -31.18 -35.38 -61.40
N VAL A 10 -31.06 -34.73 -62.56
CA VAL A 10 -30.82 -33.28 -62.64
C VAL A 10 -31.98 -32.49 -62.05
N VAL A 11 -33.22 -32.87 -62.37
CA VAL A 11 -34.43 -32.25 -61.83
C VAL A 11 -34.51 -32.42 -60.32
N THR A 12 -34.26 -33.63 -59.80
CA THR A 12 -34.28 -33.90 -58.35
C THR A 12 -33.21 -33.09 -57.61
N LYS A 13 -31.99 -33.01 -58.16
CA LYS A 13 -30.90 -32.23 -57.58
C LYS A 13 -31.21 -30.72 -57.58
N ARG A 14 -31.80 -30.21 -58.67
CA ARG A 14 -32.25 -28.81 -58.76
C ARG A 14 -33.36 -28.51 -57.77
N GLN A 15 -34.35 -29.39 -57.67
CA GLN A 15 -35.45 -29.26 -56.70
C GLN A 15 -34.92 -29.25 -55.26
N SER A 16 -34.02 -30.17 -54.91
CA SER A 16 -33.41 -30.21 -53.57
C SER A 16 -32.64 -28.93 -53.24
N ARG A 17 -31.89 -28.37 -54.19
CA ARG A 17 -31.21 -27.07 -54.01
C ARG A 17 -32.20 -25.93 -53.82
N TRP A 18 -33.25 -25.89 -54.62
CA TRP A 18 -34.29 -24.86 -54.50
C TRP A 18 -34.99 -24.90 -53.14
N VAL A 19 -35.35 -26.09 -52.66
CA VAL A 19 -35.97 -26.27 -51.34
C VAL A 19 -35.05 -25.75 -50.23
N LYS A 20 -33.76 -26.12 -50.23
CA LYS A 20 -32.81 -25.63 -49.22
C LYS A 20 -32.67 -24.11 -49.22
N CYS A 21 -32.48 -23.50 -50.39
CA CYS A 21 -32.37 -22.04 -50.47
C CYS A 21 -33.67 -21.33 -50.04
N HIS A 22 -34.82 -21.94 -50.31
CA HIS A 22 -36.11 -21.43 -49.85
C HIS A 22 -36.22 -21.50 -48.32
N GLU A 23 -35.86 -22.63 -47.71
CA GLU A 23 -35.84 -22.81 -46.25
C GLU A 23 -34.88 -21.82 -45.56
N GLU A 24 -33.67 -21.65 -46.10
CA GLU A 24 -32.69 -20.66 -45.60
C GLU A 24 -33.24 -19.22 -45.67
N LYS A 25 -33.93 -18.88 -46.75
CA LYS A 25 -34.57 -17.56 -46.91
C LYS A 25 -35.72 -17.34 -45.94
N GLU A 26 -36.55 -18.35 -45.71
CA GLU A 26 -37.65 -18.29 -44.74
C GLU A 26 -37.15 -18.17 -43.30
N LEU A 27 -36.08 -18.90 -42.96
CA LEU A 27 -35.42 -18.77 -41.68
C LEU A 27 -34.85 -17.35 -41.49
N PHE A 28 -34.10 -16.83 -42.47
CA PHE A 28 -33.60 -15.46 -42.45
C PHE A 28 -34.71 -14.41 -42.26
N ASN A 29 -35.83 -14.57 -42.96
CA ASN A 29 -36.98 -13.68 -42.81
C ASN A 29 -37.59 -13.76 -41.41
N THR A 30 -37.66 -14.96 -40.84
CA THR A 30 -38.16 -15.19 -39.48
C THR A 30 -37.24 -14.54 -38.45
N GLU A 31 -35.92 -14.71 -38.57
CA GLU A 31 -34.93 -14.10 -37.68
C GLU A 31 -34.93 -12.57 -37.79
N CYS A 32 -34.99 -12.02 -39.01
CA CYS A 32 -35.17 -10.58 -39.23
C CYS A 32 -36.42 -10.04 -38.53
N ARG A 33 -37.53 -10.76 -38.64
CA ARG A 33 -38.80 -10.36 -38.01
C ARG A 33 -38.68 -10.39 -36.49
N GLN A 34 -38.13 -11.47 -35.91
CA GLN A 34 -37.93 -11.57 -34.47
C GLN A 34 -37.01 -10.46 -33.92
N LEU A 35 -35.93 -10.14 -34.63
CA LEU A 35 -35.03 -9.06 -34.25
C LEU A 35 -35.73 -7.69 -34.37
N GLY A 36 -36.47 -7.46 -35.46
CA GLY A 36 -37.21 -6.21 -35.67
C GLY A 36 -38.32 -5.99 -34.64
N GLU A 37 -39.08 -7.03 -34.30
CA GLU A 37 -40.12 -6.99 -33.26
C GLU A 37 -39.51 -6.64 -31.90
N TRP A 38 -38.44 -7.32 -31.50
CA TRP A 38 -37.74 -7.04 -30.25
C TRP A 38 -37.15 -5.62 -30.20
N LEU A 39 -36.53 -5.16 -31.29
CA LEU A 39 -36.04 -3.78 -31.39
C LEU A 39 -37.17 -2.77 -31.22
N SER A 40 -38.33 -3.03 -31.82
CA SER A 40 -39.49 -2.12 -31.77
C SER A 40 -40.10 -2.02 -30.36
N GLU A 41 -39.96 -3.08 -29.55
CA GLU A 41 -40.35 -3.08 -28.14
C GLU A 41 -39.33 -2.34 -27.24
N MET A 42 -38.03 -2.52 -27.51
CA MET A 42 -36.96 -2.00 -26.64
C MET A 42 -36.56 -0.55 -26.93
N GLU A 43 -36.65 -0.10 -28.18
CA GLU A 43 -36.39 1.29 -28.60
C GLU A 43 -37.17 2.34 -27.76
N PRO A 44 -38.50 2.23 -27.55
CA PRO A 44 -39.21 3.18 -26.69
C PRO A 44 -38.83 3.01 -25.21
N ALA A 45 -38.58 1.78 -24.74
CA ALA A 45 -38.20 1.51 -23.35
C ALA A 45 -36.82 2.12 -23.00
N ALA A 46 -35.92 2.24 -23.98
CA ALA A 46 -34.60 2.85 -23.81
C ALA A 46 -34.64 4.34 -23.43
N SER A 47 -35.78 5.03 -23.61
CA SER A 47 -35.96 6.40 -23.12
C SER A 47 -35.99 6.49 -21.59
N HIS A 48 -36.25 5.39 -20.89
CA HIS A 48 -36.35 5.33 -19.43
C HIS A 48 -35.08 4.73 -18.81
N LYS A 49 -34.29 5.56 -18.11
CA LYS A 49 -33.02 5.14 -17.49
C LYS A 49 -33.11 3.91 -16.57
N ASN A 50 -34.25 3.71 -15.89
CA ASN A 50 -34.47 2.55 -15.02
C ASN A 50 -34.62 1.22 -15.77
N LYS A 51 -34.76 1.24 -17.10
CA LYS A 51 -34.85 0.06 -17.96
C LYS A 51 -33.53 -0.29 -18.65
N HIS A 52 -32.51 0.56 -18.55
CA HIS A 52 -31.24 0.38 -19.27
C HIS A 52 -30.55 -0.96 -18.95
N GLN A 53 -30.49 -1.35 -17.68
CA GLN A 53 -29.85 -2.61 -17.27
C GLN A 53 -30.57 -3.86 -17.81
N ASP A 54 -31.89 -3.88 -17.79
CA ASP A 54 -32.70 -4.99 -18.32
C ASP A 54 -32.54 -5.11 -19.85
N ILE A 55 -32.54 -3.98 -20.55
CA ILE A 55 -32.30 -3.94 -22.00
C ILE A 55 -30.88 -4.44 -22.33
N GLU A 56 -29.87 -4.08 -21.52
CA GLU A 56 -28.49 -4.57 -21.67
C GLU A 56 -28.40 -6.10 -21.54
N GLU A 57 -29.02 -6.68 -20.51
CA GLU A 57 -29.03 -8.13 -20.28
C GLU A 57 -29.72 -8.88 -21.43
N GLN A 58 -30.85 -8.36 -21.91
CA GLN A 58 -31.55 -8.94 -23.05
C GLN A 58 -30.78 -8.79 -24.36
N ALA A 59 -30.10 -7.65 -24.57
CA ALA A 59 -29.26 -7.44 -25.74
C ALA A 59 -28.13 -8.48 -25.81
N LEU A 60 -27.49 -8.82 -24.69
CA LEU A 60 -26.46 -9.87 -24.67
C LEU A 60 -26.99 -11.22 -25.17
N MET A 61 -28.23 -11.56 -24.81
CA MET A 61 -28.87 -12.82 -25.27
C MET A 61 -29.22 -12.79 -26.76
N LYS A 62 -29.37 -11.60 -27.36
CA LYS A 62 -29.73 -11.40 -28.77
C LYS A 62 -28.53 -11.23 -29.71
N ILE A 63 -27.30 -11.12 -29.21
CA ILE A 63 -26.08 -10.99 -30.05
C ILE A 63 -25.98 -12.11 -31.10
N ARG A 64 -26.27 -13.36 -30.71
CA ARG A 64 -26.22 -14.50 -31.65
C ARG A 64 -27.22 -14.35 -32.79
N LEU A 65 -28.43 -13.88 -32.49
CA LEU A 65 -29.47 -13.63 -33.48
C LEU A 65 -29.04 -12.53 -34.46
N VAL A 66 -28.50 -11.42 -33.96
CA VAL A 66 -27.98 -10.32 -34.81
C VAL A 66 -26.85 -10.80 -35.72
N ARG A 67 -25.93 -11.63 -35.19
CA ARG A 67 -24.85 -12.22 -35.99
C ARG A 67 -25.39 -13.17 -37.05
N SER A 68 -26.36 -14.02 -36.69
CA SER A 68 -27.03 -14.92 -37.63
C SER A 68 -27.66 -14.16 -38.79
N VAL A 69 -28.46 -13.13 -38.49
CA VAL A 69 -29.10 -12.26 -39.50
C VAL A 69 -28.07 -11.62 -40.43
N CYS A 70 -26.95 -11.10 -39.89
CA CYS A 70 -25.89 -10.52 -40.71
C CYS A 70 -25.24 -11.54 -41.64
N MET A 71 -24.85 -12.71 -41.12
CA MET A 71 -24.18 -13.76 -41.90
C MET A 71 -25.10 -14.37 -42.96
N ALA A 72 -26.32 -14.73 -42.59
CA ALA A 72 -27.31 -15.28 -43.50
C ALA A 72 -27.72 -14.25 -44.57
N GLY A 73 -27.85 -12.99 -44.19
CA GLY A 73 -28.14 -11.91 -45.14
C GLY A 73 -27.01 -11.67 -46.15
N GLU A 74 -25.75 -11.80 -45.73
CA GLU A 74 -24.59 -11.71 -46.63
C GLU A 74 -24.55 -12.89 -47.61
N ASP A 75 -24.71 -14.12 -47.13
CA ASP A 75 -24.72 -15.33 -47.98
C ASP A 75 -25.88 -15.32 -48.98
N ILE A 76 -27.09 -14.94 -48.54
CA ILE A 76 -28.25 -14.82 -49.43
C ILE A 76 -28.00 -13.72 -50.48
N ALA A 77 -27.43 -12.58 -50.10
CA ALA A 77 -27.17 -11.48 -51.02
C ALA A 77 -26.08 -11.83 -52.05
N GLU A 78 -25.07 -12.64 -51.69
CA GLU A 78 -24.02 -13.09 -52.61
C GLU A 78 -24.56 -14.03 -53.70
N ARG A 79 -25.56 -14.85 -53.37
CA ARG A 79 -26.17 -15.85 -54.26
C ARG A 79 -27.39 -15.33 -55.04
N SER A 80 -27.86 -14.14 -54.72
CA SER A 80 -29.08 -13.54 -55.29
C SER A 80 -28.78 -12.68 -56.51
N ASP A 81 -29.82 -12.40 -57.30
CA ASP A 81 -29.76 -11.37 -58.32
C ASP A 81 -29.58 -9.97 -57.69
N ARG A 82 -29.12 -9.01 -58.50
CA ARG A 82 -28.75 -7.66 -58.02
C ARG A 82 -29.85 -6.96 -57.24
N LYS A 83 -31.12 -7.15 -57.63
CA LYS A 83 -32.25 -6.48 -56.98
C LYS A 83 -32.50 -7.09 -55.61
N THR A 84 -32.65 -8.42 -55.56
CA THR A 84 -32.88 -9.15 -54.30
C THR A 84 -31.71 -8.96 -53.33
N ALA A 85 -30.46 -8.96 -53.82
CA ALA A 85 -29.28 -8.70 -53.01
C ALA A 85 -29.30 -7.29 -52.37
N ALA A 86 -29.74 -6.28 -53.12
CA ALA A 86 -29.87 -4.92 -52.59
C ALA A 86 -30.97 -4.82 -51.52
N GLU A 87 -32.11 -5.48 -51.70
CA GLU A 87 -33.20 -5.53 -50.74
C GLU A 87 -32.75 -6.20 -49.42
N VAL A 88 -32.07 -7.35 -49.50
CA VAL A 88 -31.55 -8.07 -48.33
C VAL A 88 -30.51 -7.22 -47.59
N LYS A 89 -29.54 -6.63 -48.29
CA LYS A 89 -28.54 -5.74 -47.68
C LYS A 89 -29.17 -4.53 -47.01
N THR A 90 -30.20 -3.95 -47.61
CA THR A 90 -30.93 -2.80 -47.03
C THR A 90 -31.61 -3.22 -45.73
N LYS A 91 -32.32 -4.35 -45.72
CA LYS A 91 -33.00 -4.88 -44.54
C LYS A 91 -32.05 -5.20 -43.39
N VAL A 92 -30.91 -5.85 -43.68
CA VAL A 92 -29.88 -6.15 -42.67
C VAL A 92 -29.25 -4.87 -42.13
N ASN A 93 -28.92 -3.91 -42.99
CA ASN A 93 -28.31 -2.65 -42.57
C ASN A 93 -29.26 -1.83 -41.70
N GLU A 94 -30.56 -1.79 -42.02
CA GLU A 94 -31.56 -1.11 -41.20
C GLU A 94 -31.61 -1.70 -39.78
N LEU A 95 -31.75 -3.03 -39.66
CA LEU A 95 -31.76 -3.72 -38.37
C LEU A 95 -30.46 -3.52 -37.59
N LYS A 96 -29.31 -3.58 -38.28
CA LYS A 96 -28.00 -3.34 -37.67
C LYS A 96 -27.87 -1.91 -37.15
N GLN A 97 -28.34 -0.91 -37.89
CA GLN A 97 -28.29 0.49 -37.46
C GLN A 97 -29.22 0.74 -36.27
N ARG A 98 -30.42 0.17 -36.28
CA ARG A 98 -31.36 0.21 -35.14
C ARG A 98 -30.75 -0.43 -33.89
N TRP A 99 -30.15 -1.61 -34.04
CA TRP A 99 -29.42 -2.30 -32.98
C TRP A 99 -28.28 -1.45 -32.39
N ILE A 100 -27.42 -0.89 -33.24
CA ILE A 100 -26.32 -0.02 -32.79
C ILE A 100 -26.86 1.21 -32.06
N ARG A 101 -27.92 1.85 -32.58
CA ARG A 101 -28.55 3.00 -31.95
C ARG A 101 -29.10 2.69 -30.57
N LEU A 102 -29.86 1.59 -30.42
CA LEU A 102 -30.37 1.13 -29.14
C LEU A 102 -29.26 0.94 -28.10
N LEU A 103 -28.13 0.34 -28.52
CA LEU A 103 -26.98 0.14 -27.65
C LEU A 103 -26.28 1.45 -27.27
N MET A 104 -26.24 2.44 -28.17
CA MET A 104 -25.72 3.75 -27.84
C MET A 104 -26.62 4.49 -26.84
N ASP A 105 -27.94 4.44 -27.05
CA ASP A 105 -28.95 5.13 -26.23
C ASP A 105 -29.03 4.56 -24.80
N THR A 106 -28.77 3.27 -24.63
CA THR A 106 -28.74 2.59 -23.32
C THR A 106 -27.36 2.62 -22.64
N GLY A 107 -26.32 3.11 -23.32
CA GLY A 107 -24.94 3.07 -22.80
C GLY A 107 -24.24 1.70 -22.94
N ALA A 108 -24.96 0.67 -23.40
CA ALA A 108 -24.47 -0.68 -23.67
C ALA A 108 -23.29 -0.72 -24.67
N TYR A 109 -23.24 0.26 -25.60
CA TYR A 109 -22.18 0.38 -26.60
C TYR A 109 -20.80 0.66 -25.98
N LYS A 110 -20.75 1.39 -24.84
CA LYS A 110 -19.48 1.77 -24.21
C LYS A 110 -18.91 0.73 -23.26
N ASN A 111 -19.71 -0.21 -22.75
CA ASN A 111 -19.25 -1.03 -21.62
C ASN A 111 -18.88 -2.47 -21.94
N LYS A 112 -19.38 -3.15 -22.98
CA LYS A 112 -19.10 -4.61 -23.12
C LYS A 112 -18.99 -5.23 -24.51
N ILE A 113 -19.26 -4.52 -25.61
CA ILE A 113 -19.25 -5.17 -26.94
C ILE A 113 -17.83 -5.40 -27.49
N PHE A 114 -16.82 -4.73 -26.93
CA PHE A 114 -15.40 -4.92 -27.29
C PHE A 114 -14.50 -5.46 -26.17
N GLY A 115 -15.06 -5.99 -25.08
CA GLY A 115 -14.25 -6.72 -24.08
C GLY A 115 -13.21 -5.89 -23.30
N MET A 116 -13.39 -4.57 -23.16
CA MET A 116 -12.65 -3.80 -22.15
C MET A 116 -13.51 -3.65 -20.90
N GLU A 117 -13.09 -4.33 -19.82
CA GLU A 117 -13.55 -4.04 -18.47
C GLU A 117 -13.36 -2.55 -18.15
N GLY A 118 -14.47 -1.83 -17.98
CA GLY A 118 -14.47 -0.47 -17.47
C GLY A 118 -13.95 0.59 -18.46
N SER A 119 -14.52 1.79 -18.37
CA SER A 119 -13.90 2.96 -18.99
C SER A 119 -12.46 3.09 -18.47
N PRO A 120 -11.44 3.32 -19.32
CA PRO A 120 -10.07 3.60 -18.90
C PRO A 120 -10.00 4.72 -17.84
N ALA A 121 -10.91 5.68 -17.90
CA ALA A 121 -11.04 6.75 -16.92
C ALA A 121 -11.43 6.20 -15.53
N LYS A 122 -12.32 5.21 -15.46
CA LYS A 122 -12.80 4.64 -14.20
C LYS A 122 -11.73 3.83 -13.49
N ALA A 123 -10.96 3.03 -14.24
CA ALA A 123 -9.81 2.31 -13.69
C ALA A 123 -8.73 3.26 -13.17
N GLN A 124 -8.48 4.37 -13.88
CA GLN A 124 -7.55 5.40 -13.43
C GLN A 124 -8.03 6.11 -12.16
N ILE A 125 -9.32 6.45 -12.06
CA ILE A 125 -9.93 7.03 -10.85
C ILE A 125 -9.76 6.08 -9.66
N GLU A 126 -10.04 4.79 -9.81
CA GLU A 126 -9.92 3.81 -8.71
C GLU A 126 -8.47 3.71 -8.20
N VAL A 127 -7.49 3.70 -9.10
CA VAL A 127 -6.07 3.74 -8.74
C VAL A 127 -5.73 5.04 -8.00
N LEU A 128 -6.29 6.17 -8.43
CA LEU A 128 -6.04 7.47 -7.80
C LEU A 128 -6.67 7.54 -6.40
N GLU A 129 -7.91 7.06 -6.23
CA GLU A 129 -8.60 6.96 -4.94
C GLU A 129 -7.83 6.07 -3.96
N SER A 130 -7.31 4.94 -4.44
CA SER A 130 -6.45 4.05 -3.65
C SER A 130 -5.19 4.78 -3.17
N ARG A 131 -4.49 5.52 -4.04
CA ARG A 131 -3.31 6.31 -3.66
C ARG A 131 -3.64 7.43 -2.66
N VAL A 132 -4.77 8.11 -2.85
CA VAL A 132 -5.25 9.13 -1.90
C VAL A 132 -5.56 8.50 -0.55
N ALA A 133 -6.12 7.28 -0.51
CA ALA A 133 -6.34 6.55 0.74
C ALA A 133 -5.02 6.19 1.44
N GLU A 134 -4.00 5.75 0.70
CA GLU A 134 -2.66 5.51 1.25
C GLU A 134 -2.05 6.77 1.86
N VAL A 135 -2.23 7.93 1.21
CA VAL A 135 -1.76 9.22 1.74
C VAL A 135 -2.49 9.61 3.01
N LYS A 136 -3.82 9.45 3.06
CA LYS A 136 -4.61 9.69 4.27
C LYS A 136 -4.14 8.79 5.42
N SER A 137 -3.87 7.52 5.14
CA SER A 137 -3.32 6.58 6.12
C SER A 137 -1.93 7.00 6.61
N LEU A 138 -1.06 7.46 5.70
CA LEU A 138 0.26 7.95 6.06
C LEU A 138 0.13 9.15 6.99
N LEU A 139 -0.64 10.17 6.62
CA LEU A 139 -0.85 11.38 7.43
C LEU A 139 -1.45 11.09 8.81
N ALA A 140 -2.28 10.04 8.94
CA ALA A 140 -2.84 9.62 10.22
C ALA A 140 -1.82 8.88 11.12
N ASP A 141 -0.78 8.27 10.54
CA ASP A 141 0.23 7.54 11.30
C ASP A 141 1.25 8.51 11.94
N PRO A 142 1.31 8.59 13.28
CA PRO A 142 2.18 9.52 13.97
C PRO A 142 3.65 9.08 13.91
N VAL A 143 4.52 10.01 13.52
CA VAL A 143 5.98 9.80 13.49
C VAL A 143 6.60 10.22 14.82
N ASN A 144 7.62 9.49 15.26
CA ASN A 144 8.36 9.84 16.46
C ASN A 144 9.22 11.10 16.21
N PRO A 145 8.96 12.23 16.90
CA PRO A 145 9.69 13.47 16.67
C PRO A 145 11.13 13.44 17.22
N SER A 146 11.48 12.46 18.07
CA SER A 146 12.83 12.33 18.65
C SER A 146 13.77 11.41 17.86
N ASP A 147 13.26 10.74 16.82
CA ASP A 147 14.01 9.77 16.01
C ASP A 147 14.36 10.37 14.64
N ASP A 148 15.63 10.71 14.46
CA ASP A 148 16.18 11.30 13.23
C ASP A 148 16.03 10.38 12.02
N MET A 149 16.18 9.06 12.21
CA MET A 149 16.02 8.08 11.14
C MET A 149 14.54 7.96 10.76
N ALA A 150 13.65 7.86 11.74
CA ALA A 150 12.21 7.77 11.48
C ALA A 150 11.68 9.00 10.73
N LEU A 151 12.11 10.21 11.12
CA LEU A 151 11.76 11.45 10.43
C LEU A 151 12.34 11.49 9.00
N SER A 152 13.59 11.05 8.80
CA SER A 152 14.22 11.00 7.48
C SER A 152 13.52 10.01 6.55
N VAL A 153 13.23 8.80 7.02
CA VAL A 153 12.46 7.78 6.27
C VAL A 153 11.07 8.31 5.95
N ARG A 154 10.42 9.01 6.88
CA ARG A 154 9.11 9.64 6.64
C ARG A 154 9.18 10.69 5.52
N LEU A 155 10.22 11.52 5.47
CA LEU A 155 10.41 12.48 4.38
C LEU A 155 10.59 11.78 3.03
N THR A 156 11.37 10.70 2.96
CA THR A 156 11.51 9.90 1.74
C THR A 156 10.15 9.34 1.29
N ASN A 157 9.37 8.76 2.21
CA ASN A 157 8.04 8.24 1.89
C ASN A 157 7.10 9.33 1.39
N ILE A 158 7.13 10.53 2.00
CA ILE A 158 6.33 11.67 1.53
C ILE A 158 6.75 12.06 0.11
N SER A 159 8.05 12.19 -0.16
CA SER A 159 8.57 12.55 -1.48
C SER A 159 8.13 11.56 -2.56
N THR A 160 8.22 10.25 -2.29
CA THR A 160 7.77 9.22 -3.23
C THR A 160 6.26 9.31 -3.48
N LYS A 161 5.45 9.53 -2.44
CA LYS A 161 3.99 9.66 -2.59
C LYS A 161 3.58 10.96 -3.30
N GLU A 162 4.30 12.06 -3.09
CA GLU A 162 4.09 13.32 -3.83
C GLU A 162 4.35 13.12 -5.33
N GLU A 163 5.46 12.47 -5.69
CA GLU A 163 5.79 12.17 -7.09
C GLU A 163 4.77 11.21 -7.73
N ASP A 164 4.41 10.15 -7.02
CA ASP A 164 3.39 9.17 -7.46
C ASP A 164 2.00 9.80 -7.67
N LEU A 165 1.59 10.73 -6.80
CA LEU A 165 0.30 11.42 -6.97
C LEU A 165 0.37 12.48 -8.07
N ALA A 166 1.47 13.24 -8.17
CA ALA A 166 1.63 14.27 -9.19
C ALA A 166 1.63 13.67 -10.61
N THR A 167 2.34 12.56 -10.81
CA THR A 167 2.36 11.83 -12.09
C THR A 167 0.96 11.35 -12.49
N LYS A 168 0.21 10.73 -11.57
CA LYS A 168 -1.17 10.27 -11.85
C LYS A 168 -2.18 11.40 -12.01
N LEU A 169 -2.01 12.49 -11.27
CA LEU A 169 -2.82 13.68 -11.47
C LEU A 169 -2.65 14.23 -12.89
N GLN A 170 -1.42 14.24 -13.42
CA GLN A 170 -1.15 14.68 -14.79
C GLN A 170 -1.80 13.76 -15.82
N GLU A 171 -1.72 12.43 -15.63
CA GLU A 171 -2.37 11.45 -16.51
C GLU A 171 -3.90 11.66 -16.56
N ILE A 172 -4.55 11.78 -15.40
CA ILE A 172 -6.02 11.91 -15.31
C ILE A 172 -6.52 13.30 -15.72
N SER A 173 -5.68 14.34 -15.58
CA SER A 173 -6.04 15.69 -16.03
C SER A 173 -6.30 15.76 -17.54
N THR A 174 -5.75 14.84 -18.34
CA THR A 174 -6.06 14.75 -19.78
C THR A 174 -7.51 14.36 -20.08
N LEU A 175 -8.22 13.80 -19.09
CA LEU A 175 -9.61 13.37 -19.16
C LEU A 175 -10.57 14.39 -18.49
N SER A 176 -10.05 15.53 -18.02
CA SER A 176 -10.86 16.58 -17.38
C SER A 176 -11.93 17.14 -18.33
N GLY A 177 -13.07 17.53 -17.78
CA GLY A 177 -14.22 18.04 -18.55
C GLY A 177 -15.12 16.97 -19.19
N GLN A 178 -14.78 15.68 -19.07
CA GLN A 178 -15.57 14.58 -19.64
C GLN A 178 -16.58 13.96 -18.65
N ASP A 179 -16.29 14.03 -17.34
CA ASP A 179 -17.07 13.39 -16.28
C ASP A 179 -16.89 14.15 -14.95
N GLU A 180 -17.97 14.32 -14.20
CA GLU A 180 -17.98 14.93 -12.86
C GLU A 180 -17.17 14.10 -11.85
N ALA A 181 -17.15 12.77 -12.01
CA ALA A 181 -16.37 11.86 -11.18
C ALA A 181 -14.85 12.08 -11.36
N VAL A 182 -14.41 12.35 -12.58
CA VAL A 182 -13.01 12.69 -12.89
C VAL A 182 -12.63 13.99 -12.18
N GLU A 183 -13.45 15.03 -12.28
CA GLU A 183 -13.16 16.33 -11.69
C GLU A 183 -13.13 16.27 -10.16
N LYS A 184 -14.02 15.49 -9.54
CA LYS A 184 -14.00 15.21 -8.10
C LYS A 184 -12.69 14.53 -7.69
N SER A 185 -12.27 13.49 -8.41
CA SER A 185 -11.04 12.74 -8.09
C SER A 185 -9.77 13.60 -8.25
N ILE A 186 -9.73 14.45 -9.28
CA ILE A 186 -8.68 15.46 -9.49
C ILE A 186 -8.62 16.43 -8.28
N SER A 187 -9.77 16.94 -7.84
CA SER A 187 -9.85 17.85 -6.69
C SER A 187 -9.38 17.21 -5.39
N GLU A 188 -9.82 15.97 -5.11
CA GLU A 188 -9.38 15.21 -3.93
C GLU A 188 -7.88 14.95 -3.94
N THR A 189 -7.30 14.68 -5.11
CA THR A 189 -5.86 14.47 -5.28
C THR A 189 -5.06 15.74 -5.07
N LYS A 190 -5.51 16.87 -5.61
CA LYS A 190 -4.90 18.19 -5.34
C LYS A 190 -4.90 18.50 -3.85
N LYS A 191 -6.01 18.21 -3.16
CA LYS A 191 -6.09 18.36 -1.69
C LYS A 191 -5.10 17.45 -0.97
N ALA A 192 -4.97 16.19 -1.38
CA ALA A 192 -4.00 15.25 -0.80
C ALA A 192 -2.55 15.72 -0.99
N LEU A 193 -2.22 16.27 -2.16
CA LEU A 193 -0.90 16.87 -2.44
C LEU A 193 -0.62 18.08 -1.54
N SER A 194 -1.59 18.99 -1.35
CA SER A 194 -1.42 20.11 -0.42
C SER A 194 -1.17 19.63 1.01
N SER A 195 -1.93 18.64 1.49
CA SER A 195 -1.72 18.07 2.82
C SER A 195 -0.38 17.36 2.98
N LEU A 196 0.13 16.70 1.93
CA LEU A 196 1.48 16.14 1.93
C LEU A 196 2.55 17.23 2.04
N ALA A 197 2.40 18.32 1.28
CA ALA A 197 3.34 19.43 1.31
C ALA A 197 3.42 20.09 2.71
N GLU A 198 2.26 20.31 3.34
CA GLU A 198 2.17 20.81 4.72
C GLU A 198 2.84 19.84 5.71
N HIS A 199 2.55 18.54 5.60
CA HIS A 199 3.16 17.54 6.47
C HIS A 199 4.67 17.41 6.23
N ARG A 200 5.15 17.57 4.99
CA ARG A 200 6.58 17.60 4.64
C ARG A 200 7.28 18.77 5.34
N GLU A 201 6.69 19.95 5.31
CA GLU A 201 7.22 21.13 6.01
C GLU A 201 7.31 20.89 7.52
N GLN A 202 6.24 20.36 8.12
CA GLN A 202 6.22 20.01 9.54
C GLN A 202 7.31 19.00 9.93
N VAL A 203 7.44 17.91 9.18
CA VAL A 203 8.48 16.89 9.44
C VAL A 203 9.89 17.48 9.24
N THR A 204 10.09 18.32 8.23
CA THR A 204 11.37 18.99 7.97
C THR A 204 11.75 19.93 9.11
N ALA A 205 10.80 20.71 9.63
CA ALA A 205 11.01 21.59 10.79
C ALA A 205 11.37 20.80 12.05
N LYS A 206 10.68 19.68 12.30
CA LYS A 206 11.00 18.77 13.41
C LYS A 206 12.39 18.14 13.28
N LEU A 207 12.77 17.69 12.08
CA LEU A 207 14.09 17.12 11.83
C LEU A 207 15.20 18.17 12.04
N SER A 208 14.98 19.40 11.57
CA SER A 208 15.92 20.51 11.76
C SER A 208 16.10 20.87 13.24
N SER A 209 15.00 21.01 13.99
CA SER A 209 15.04 21.30 15.43
C SER A 209 15.70 20.18 16.24
N LEU A 210 15.43 18.90 15.91
CA LEU A 210 16.10 17.75 16.53
C LEU A 210 17.60 17.76 16.27
N LYS A 211 18.03 18.02 15.03
CA LYS A 211 19.46 18.13 14.69
C LYS A 211 20.13 19.28 15.44
N LYS A 212 19.47 20.44 15.51
CA LYS A 212 19.96 21.59 16.29
C LYS A 212 20.12 21.23 17.77
N LEU A 213 19.14 20.57 18.37
CA LEU A 213 19.21 20.11 19.77
C LEU A 213 20.38 19.15 19.97
N LYS A 214 20.55 18.14 19.11
CA LYS A 214 21.66 17.18 19.19
C LYS A 214 23.02 17.87 19.13
N THR A 215 23.21 18.78 18.17
CA THR A 215 24.46 19.54 18.03
C THR A 215 24.71 20.43 19.25
N GLN A 216 23.69 21.14 19.75
CA GLN A 216 23.81 21.96 20.96
C GLN A 216 24.15 21.11 22.19
N LEU A 217 23.46 19.97 22.35
CA LEU A 217 23.72 19.02 23.42
C LEU A 217 25.17 18.51 23.40
N ASP A 218 25.69 18.10 22.24
CA ASP A 218 27.06 17.63 22.12
C ASP A 218 28.08 18.74 22.42
N ASN A 219 27.86 19.97 21.93
CA ASN A 219 28.72 21.12 22.20
C ASN A 219 28.78 21.48 23.68
N VAL A 220 27.61 21.59 24.33
CA VAL A 220 27.50 21.93 25.75
C VAL A 220 28.07 20.81 26.61
N THR A 221 27.79 19.55 26.29
CA THR A 221 28.34 18.38 26.99
C THR A 221 29.87 18.35 26.91
N SER A 222 30.44 18.61 25.74
CA SER A 222 31.90 18.68 25.58
C SER A 222 32.50 19.78 26.44
N TRP A 223 31.90 20.98 26.43
CA TRP A 223 32.38 22.11 27.23
C TRP A 223 32.27 21.88 28.74
N VAL A 224 31.16 21.31 29.22
CA VAL A 224 30.98 20.96 30.64
C VAL A 224 32.06 19.96 31.07
N ASN A 225 32.28 18.90 30.29
CA ASN A 225 33.30 17.89 30.59
C ASN A 225 34.72 18.46 30.60
N GLU A 226 35.06 19.31 29.63
CA GLU A 226 36.36 20.00 29.59
C GLU A 226 36.53 20.90 30.82
N THR A 227 35.50 21.64 31.19
CA THR A 227 35.53 22.56 32.33
C THR A 227 35.65 21.81 33.65
N LEU A 228 34.91 20.71 33.82
CA LEU A 228 35.07 19.80 34.96
C LEU A 228 36.47 19.21 35.02
N THR A 229 37.05 18.84 33.89
CA THR A 229 38.43 18.33 33.83
C THR A 229 39.42 19.39 34.30
N ARG A 230 39.26 20.66 33.89
CA ARG A 230 40.09 21.78 34.36
C ARG A 230 39.96 22.00 35.87
N ILE A 231 38.75 21.93 36.42
CA ILE A 231 38.51 21.99 37.87
C ILE A 231 39.16 20.80 38.58
N ASN A 232 39.08 19.60 38.01
CA ASN A 232 39.65 18.42 38.63
C ASN A 232 41.19 18.47 38.66
N ILE A 233 41.82 18.98 37.59
CA ILE A 233 43.27 19.24 37.55
C ILE A 233 43.68 20.29 38.58
N SER A 234 42.87 21.33 38.81
CA SER A 234 43.20 22.37 39.78
C SER A 234 43.18 21.90 41.24
N LYS A 235 42.60 20.72 41.53
CA LYS A 235 42.63 20.10 42.87
C LYS A 235 44.03 19.71 43.32
N GLU A 236 44.94 19.46 42.37
CA GLU A 236 46.34 19.11 42.65
C GLU A 236 47.22 20.34 42.95
N LEU A 237 46.67 21.55 42.81
CA LEU A 237 47.39 22.81 43.03
C LEU A 237 47.28 23.28 44.50
N PRO A 238 48.20 24.15 44.97
CA PRO A 238 48.10 24.76 46.29
C PRO A 238 46.75 25.46 46.51
N PRO A 239 46.19 25.47 47.75
CA PRO A 239 44.82 25.94 48.02
C PRO A 239 44.51 27.34 47.50
N THR A 240 45.44 28.29 47.64
CA THR A 240 45.27 29.67 47.17
C THR A 240 45.15 29.76 45.64
N GLU A 241 45.91 28.93 44.92
CA GLU A 241 45.89 28.89 43.46
C GLU A 241 44.69 28.12 42.93
N LYS A 242 44.29 27.03 43.60
CA LYS A 242 43.03 26.30 43.35
C LYS A 242 41.84 27.26 43.41
N ILE A 243 41.69 28.01 44.50
CA ILE A 243 40.57 28.94 44.69
C ILE A 243 40.53 29.97 43.55
N ARG A 244 41.67 30.61 43.25
CA ARG A 244 41.77 31.62 42.18
C ARG A 244 41.35 31.06 40.82
N ILE A 245 41.81 29.85 40.48
CA ILE A 245 41.49 29.21 39.20
C ILE A 245 40.01 28.82 39.12
N VAL A 246 39.47 28.23 40.19
CA VAL A 246 38.06 27.83 40.25
C VAL A 246 37.15 29.05 40.17
N ASP A 247 37.44 30.15 40.88
CA ASP A 247 36.64 31.38 40.80
C ASP A 247 36.62 31.97 39.38
N ASN A 248 37.77 31.98 38.69
CA ASN A 248 37.84 32.42 37.30
C ASN A 248 37.03 31.51 36.35
N ILE A 249 37.07 30.19 36.57
CA ILE A 249 36.25 29.24 35.81
C ILE A 249 34.76 29.50 36.07
N MET A 250 34.37 29.76 37.33
CA MET A 250 32.96 29.98 37.69
C MET A 250 32.36 31.23 37.03
N THR A 251 33.17 32.25 36.71
CA THR A 251 32.72 33.38 35.88
C THR A 251 32.29 32.91 34.48
N MET A 252 33.10 32.08 33.81
CA MET A 252 32.74 31.51 32.51
C MET A 252 31.53 30.57 32.58
N VAL A 253 31.38 29.84 33.69
CA VAL A 253 30.24 28.95 33.93
C VAL A 253 28.94 29.75 34.03
N PHE A 254 28.97 30.90 34.68
CA PHE A 254 27.81 31.79 34.79
C PHE A 254 27.36 32.28 33.41
N ASP A 255 28.29 32.73 32.56
CA ASP A 255 27.97 33.25 31.23
C ASP A 255 27.32 32.20 30.31
N ARG A 256 27.69 30.92 30.46
CA ARG A 256 27.18 29.81 29.64
C ARG A 256 26.01 29.04 30.26
N GLU A 257 25.53 29.43 31.44
CA GLU A 257 24.39 28.78 32.09
C GLU A 257 23.14 28.76 31.20
N ILE A 258 22.94 29.81 30.39
CA ILE A 258 21.79 29.92 29.50
C ILE A 258 21.76 28.79 28.46
N GLU A 259 22.91 28.37 27.94
CA GLU A 259 22.99 27.29 26.94
C GLU A 259 22.52 25.95 27.51
N VAL A 260 22.84 25.67 28.78
CA VAL A 260 22.39 24.45 29.48
C VAL A 260 20.88 24.50 29.74
N LYS A 261 20.36 25.67 30.12
CA LYS A 261 18.91 25.90 30.30
C LYS A 261 18.16 25.69 28.98
N ASP A 262 18.67 26.24 27.88
CA ASP A 262 18.09 26.10 26.54
C ASP A 262 18.04 24.63 26.09
N VAL A 263 19.14 23.88 26.26
CA VAL A 263 19.17 22.44 25.94
C VAL A 263 18.13 21.68 26.75
N LYS A 264 18.01 21.96 28.06
CA LYS A 264 17.02 21.33 28.93
C LYS A 264 15.59 21.66 28.53
N GLU A 265 15.30 22.91 28.20
CA GLU A 265 13.98 23.35 27.76
C GLU A 265 13.60 22.71 26.42
N ASN A 266 14.51 22.75 25.44
CA ASN A 266 14.31 22.13 24.13
C ASN A 266 14.08 20.62 24.24
N PHE A 267 14.82 19.93 25.11
CA PHE A 267 14.59 18.52 25.41
C PHE A 267 13.21 18.31 26.04
N THR A 268 12.83 19.09 27.06
CA THR A 268 11.51 19.01 27.71
C THR A 268 10.36 19.19 26.71
N ASN A 269 10.50 20.12 25.76
CA ASN A 269 9.52 20.33 24.69
C ASN A 269 9.44 19.11 23.76
N LEU A 270 10.59 18.53 23.39
CA LEU A 270 10.64 17.28 22.62
C LEU A 270 9.99 16.11 23.38
N GLU A 271 10.17 16.01 24.70
CA GLU A 271 9.52 14.97 25.52
C GLU A 271 8.00 15.11 25.47
N LYS A 272 7.48 16.34 25.62
CA LYS A 272 6.04 16.62 25.51
C LYS A 272 5.50 16.24 24.14
N GLU A 273 6.23 16.54 23.07
CA GLU A 273 5.85 16.15 21.72
C GLU A 273 5.81 14.61 21.56
N CYS A 274 6.81 13.90 22.09
CA CYS A 274 6.84 12.42 22.07
C CYS A 274 5.67 11.82 22.86
N GLN A 275 5.35 12.38 24.03
CA GLN A 275 4.21 11.97 24.84
C GLN A 275 2.87 12.20 24.13
N ALA A 276 2.72 13.33 23.44
CA ALA A 276 1.52 13.64 22.67
C ALA A 276 1.23 12.59 21.60
N VAL A 277 2.28 12.04 20.96
CA VAL A 277 2.16 10.97 19.97
C VAL A 277 2.34 9.55 20.54
N LYS A 278 2.49 9.42 21.87
CA LYS A 278 2.72 8.14 22.58
C LYS A 278 3.90 7.34 22.02
N LYS A 279 4.97 8.02 21.61
CA LYS A 279 6.21 7.38 21.13
C LYS A 279 7.32 7.53 22.19
N PRO A 280 8.20 6.54 22.34
CA PRO A 280 9.31 6.61 23.28
C PRO A 280 10.42 7.52 22.77
N ILE A 281 11.20 8.08 23.69
CA ILE A 281 12.43 8.80 23.39
C ILE A 281 13.58 7.78 23.30
N PRO A 282 14.52 7.91 22.35
CA PRO A 282 15.72 7.08 22.30
C PRO A 282 16.52 7.16 23.60
N ALA A 283 16.88 6.01 24.17
CA ALA A 283 17.64 5.91 25.42
C ALA A 283 18.96 6.70 25.35
N ASP A 284 19.69 6.60 24.24
CA ASP A 284 20.96 7.33 24.05
C ASP A 284 20.80 8.85 24.18
N LEU A 285 19.67 9.42 23.73
CA LEU A 285 19.41 10.84 23.86
C LEU A 285 19.05 11.21 25.30
N GLN A 286 18.21 10.40 25.94
CA GLN A 286 17.83 10.58 27.34
C GLN A 286 19.06 10.50 28.26
N ASP A 287 19.89 9.47 28.10
CA ASP A 287 21.09 9.24 28.89
C ASP A 287 22.10 10.39 28.73
N LYS A 288 22.27 10.90 27.50
CA LYS A 288 23.14 12.07 27.25
C LYS A 288 22.65 13.32 27.98
N VAL A 289 21.34 13.60 27.96
CA VAL A 289 20.78 14.77 28.65
C VAL A 289 20.86 14.60 30.17
N THR A 290 20.54 13.42 30.70
CA THR A 290 20.70 13.14 32.14
C THR A 290 22.14 13.31 32.58
N LYS A 291 23.09 12.74 31.84
CA LYS A 291 24.52 12.90 32.13
C LYS A 291 24.95 14.36 32.08
N LEU A 292 24.53 15.12 31.07
CA LEU A 292 24.83 16.56 31.00
C LEU A 292 24.33 17.29 32.26
N LEU A 293 23.11 16.99 32.72
CA LEU A 293 22.54 17.65 33.90
C LEU A 293 23.28 17.26 35.19
N ASP A 294 23.72 16.01 35.32
CA ASP A 294 24.52 15.55 36.45
C ASP A 294 25.91 16.20 36.45
N ASP A 295 26.59 16.22 35.31
CA ASP A 295 27.88 16.87 35.12
C ASP A 295 27.77 18.39 35.37
N TRP A 296 26.68 19.01 34.91
CA TRP A 296 26.39 20.42 35.17
C TRP A 296 26.17 20.73 36.66
N ASN A 297 25.47 19.86 37.39
CA ASN A 297 25.28 20.01 38.83
C ASN A 297 26.63 19.89 39.58
N GLN A 298 27.48 18.94 39.19
CA GLN A 298 28.84 18.83 39.73
C GLN A 298 29.66 20.10 39.45
N LEU A 299 29.53 20.66 38.24
CA LEU A 299 30.23 21.88 37.84
C LEU A 299 29.76 23.10 38.66
N LYS A 300 28.45 23.23 38.89
CA LYS A 300 27.88 24.26 39.77
C LYS A 300 28.37 24.14 41.21
N ASN A 301 28.57 22.92 41.69
CA ASN A 301 29.15 22.63 42.99
C ASN A 301 30.68 22.71 43.00
N ARG A 302 31.29 23.44 42.04
CA ARG A 302 32.75 23.66 41.96
C ARG A 302 33.58 22.37 41.89
N GLY A 303 32.98 21.28 41.39
CA GLY A 303 33.62 19.96 41.31
C GLY A 303 33.78 19.25 42.66
N GLU A 304 33.12 19.75 43.71
CA GLU A 304 32.96 19.05 44.98
C GLU A 304 31.88 17.97 44.79
N SER A 305 32.34 16.74 44.61
CA SER A 305 31.48 15.56 44.73
C SER A 305 31.49 15.17 46.22
N ASP A 306 30.34 14.78 46.78
CA ASP A 306 30.16 14.34 48.19
C ASP A 306 31.10 13.21 48.67
N ARG A 307 32.08 12.80 47.86
CA ARG A 307 33.14 11.86 48.21
C ARG A 307 34.15 12.38 49.23
N GLU A 308 34.19 13.67 49.53
CA GLU A 308 35.03 14.22 50.62
C GLU A 308 34.38 14.17 52.02
N ALA A 309 33.14 13.66 52.16
CA ALA A 309 32.48 13.50 53.45
C ALA A 309 32.91 12.26 54.28
N VAL A 310 33.95 11.51 53.88
CA VAL A 310 34.40 10.30 54.61
C VAL A 310 35.69 10.50 55.42
N VAL A 311 36.35 11.65 55.36
CA VAL A 311 37.57 11.89 56.16
C VAL A 311 37.47 13.18 56.95
N THR A 312 36.54 13.25 57.90
CA THR A 312 36.67 14.02 59.16
C THR A 312 35.43 13.86 60.05
N SER A 313 35.27 12.70 60.69
CA SER A 313 34.43 12.61 61.90
C SER A 313 34.85 11.49 62.85
N SER A 314 36.15 11.40 63.15
CA SER A 314 36.59 10.75 64.38
C SER A 314 36.49 11.74 65.56
N LYS A 315 35.29 11.85 66.13
CA LYS A 315 35.13 12.05 67.57
C LYS A 315 33.86 11.35 68.05
N ALA A 316 34.10 10.29 68.79
CA ALA A 316 33.09 9.47 69.43
C ALA A 316 32.26 10.26 70.44
N SER A 317 30.95 10.04 70.41
CA SER A 317 30.11 9.99 71.61
C SER A 317 29.10 8.85 71.43
N THR A 318 29.36 7.79 72.18
CA THR A 318 28.49 6.64 72.42
C THR A 318 27.07 7.04 72.80
N SER A 319 26.07 6.41 72.19
CA SER A 319 24.94 5.88 72.96
C SER A 319 24.49 4.55 72.37
N ALA A 320 24.45 3.54 73.23
CA ALA A 320 24.33 2.13 72.92
C ALA A 320 22.86 1.66 73.01
N ALA A 321 22.00 2.10 72.09
CA ALA A 321 20.55 1.82 72.21
C ALA A 321 19.84 1.24 70.97
N GLU A 322 20.42 1.21 69.77
CA GLU A 322 19.63 0.80 68.57
C GLU A 322 20.19 -0.39 67.77
N ALA A 323 21.28 -1.03 68.24
CA ALA A 323 21.88 -2.19 67.57
C ALA A 323 21.42 -3.56 68.14
N ALA A 324 20.38 -3.60 68.97
CA ALA A 324 19.99 -4.81 69.73
C ALA A 324 18.62 -5.42 69.38
N ALA A 325 17.94 -4.99 68.30
CA ALA A 325 16.54 -5.36 68.05
C ALA A 325 16.24 -6.33 66.88
N ALA A 326 17.23 -6.81 66.11
CA ALA A 326 16.90 -7.53 64.86
C ALA A 326 17.43 -8.98 64.69
N ILE A 327 18.14 -9.57 65.66
CA ILE A 327 18.67 -10.93 65.50
C ILE A 327 18.56 -11.74 66.81
N LYS A 328 17.39 -12.38 66.99
CA LYS A 328 17.04 -13.52 67.89
C LYS A 328 15.50 -13.53 67.90
N THR A 329 14.76 -14.50 67.38
CA THR A 329 14.87 -15.95 67.56
C THR A 329 13.84 -16.63 66.65
N LEU A 330 14.30 -17.63 65.89
CA LEU A 330 13.47 -18.72 65.36
C LEU A 330 13.05 -19.69 66.49
N THR A 331 11.98 -20.46 66.22
CA THR A 331 11.58 -21.81 66.73
C THR A 331 10.35 -21.99 67.68
N THR A 332 9.18 -22.27 67.04
CA THR A 332 8.20 -23.41 67.20
C THR A 332 7.46 -23.69 68.54
N PRO A 333 6.28 -24.42 68.61
CA PRO A 333 5.63 -25.32 67.62
C PRO A 333 4.07 -25.29 67.46
N THR A 334 3.62 -25.79 66.28
CA THR A 334 2.48 -26.68 65.91
C THR A 334 1.10 -26.68 66.61
N LYS A 335 0.01 -26.52 65.81
CA LYS A 335 -1.16 -27.44 65.78
C LYS A 335 -1.87 -27.44 64.41
N ALA A 336 -2.34 -28.61 64.00
CA ALA A 336 -2.67 -29.06 62.64
C ALA A 336 -4.10 -28.78 62.15
N SER A 337 -4.31 -28.78 60.82
CA SER A 337 -5.26 -29.68 60.11
C SER A 337 -5.20 -29.50 58.57
N ASN A 338 -4.89 -30.60 57.85
CA ASN A 338 -5.42 -31.12 56.56
C ASN A 338 -5.92 -30.15 55.46
N THR A 339 -5.65 -30.30 54.15
CA THR A 339 -5.31 -31.47 53.31
C THR A 339 -4.98 -31.02 51.86
N LYS A 340 -4.08 -31.76 51.20
CA LYS A 340 -3.94 -32.05 49.73
C LYS A 340 -3.74 -30.86 48.76
N GLY A 341 -2.75 -30.85 47.86
CA GLY A 341 -1.75 -31.83 47.48
C GLY A 341 -1.33 -31.63 46.02
N LEU A 342 -0.01 -31.81 45.79
CA LEU A 342 0.71 -32.07 44.52
C LEU A 342 0.75 -30.91 43.48
N TYR A 343 1.84 -30.60 42.77
CA TYR A 343 3.11 -31.29 42.52
C TYR A 343 4.20 -30.27 42.06
N ASN A 344 5.37 -30.40 42.69
CA ASN A 344 6.77 -30.27 42.24
C ASN A 344 7.04 -30.37 40.71
N VAL A 345 8.18 -29.97 40.11
CA VAL A 345 9.44 -29.36 40.57
C VAL A 345 10.19 -28.79 39.36
N SER A 346 11.07 -27.87 39.70
CA SER A 346 12.02 -27.06 38.94
C SER A 346 13.00 -27.75 37.96
N ARG A 347 13.39 -26.91 37.00
CA ARG A 347 14.62 -26.88 36.20
C ARG A 347 15.91 -27.14 37.01
N THR A 348 16.87 -27.77 36.34
CA THR A 348 18.32 -27.56 36.58
C THR A 348 19.07 -27.39 35.27
N ALA A 349 20.04 -26.48 35.32
CA ALA A 349 20.93 -26.06 34.23
C ALA A 349 22.21 -26.93 34.13
N ARG A 350 22.82 -26.98 32.95
CA ARG A 350 24.18 -26.49 32.62
C ARG A 350 24.81 -27.20 31.41
N HIS A 351 25.37 -26.37 30.53
CA HIS A 351 26.55 -26.52 29.64
C HIS A 351 27.27 -27.88 29.51
N VAL A 352 27.68 -28.22 28.28
CA VAL A 352 29.10 -28.28 27.83
C VAL A 352 29.21 -28.57 26.29
N ARG A 353 30.10 -27.78 25.64
CA ARG A 353 30.92 -27.95 24.40
C ARG A 353 30.36 -28.35 23.02
N SER A 354 30.87 -27.57 22.05
CA SER A 354 30.85 -27.66 20.59
C SER A 354 31.40 -28.95 19.99
N VAL A 355 30.79 -29.37 18.87
CA VAL A 355 31.44 -30.02 17.71
C VAL A 355 30.72 -29.52 16.44
N GLU A 356 31.51 -29.40 15.39
CA GLU A 356 31.30 -28.81 14.07
C GLU A 356 30.45 -29.69 13.13
N VAL A 357 30.00 -29.08 12.01
CA VAL A 357 29.52 -29.72 10.75
C VAL A 357 28.05 -30.15 10.67
N GLN A 358 27.22 -29.31 10.03
CA GLN A 358 26.34 -29.59 8.87
C GLN A 358 25.21 -28.56 8.80
N THR A 359 25.18 -27.75 7.73
CA THR A 359 24.05 -26.92 7.35
C THR A 359 23.08 -27.74 6.49
N PRO A 360 21.82 -27.94 6.90
CA PRO A 360 20.73 -28.25 5.99
C PRO A 360 20.06 -26.96 5.54
N ALA A 361 19.76 -26.92 4.24
CA ALA A 361 19.18 -25.82 3.49
C ALA A 361 18.01 -25.12 4.18
N THR A 362 18.15 -23.82 4.40
CA THR A 362 17.05 -22.89 4.58
C THR A 362 16.38 -22.65 3.24
N SER A 363 15.11 -23.03 3.15
CA SER A 363 14.19 -22.61 2.11
C SER A 363 14.15 -21.08 2.01
N PRO A 364 14.23 -20.47 0.82
CA PRO A 364 13.99 -19.04 0.68
C PRO A 364 12.47 -18.78 0.76
N SER A 365 12.05 -17.98 1.75
CA SER A 365 10.70 -17.41 1.76
C SER A 365 10.62 -16.33 0.67
N THR A 366 10.04 -16.70 -0.45
CA THR A 366 9.81 -15.79 -1.58
C THR A 366 8.72 -14.77 -1.22
N PRO A 367 8.91 -13.46 -1.43
CA PRO A 367 7.87 -12.45 -1.21
C PRO A 367 6.66 -12.63 -2.15
N PRO A 368 5.43 -12.26 -1.72
CA PRO A 368 4.17 -12.51 -2.45
C PRO A 368 4.07 -11.84 -3.84
N ARG A 369 5.03 -10.95 -4.19
CA ARG A 369 5.13 -10.34 -5.51
C ARG A 369 5.70 -11.27 -6.58
N LEU A 370 6.54 -12.24 -6.21
CA LEU A 370 7.15 -13.18 -7.15
C LEU A 370 6.25 -14.38 -7.46
N SER A 371 5.33 -14.75 -6.56
CA SER A 371 4.30 -15.78 -6.83
C SER A 371 3.25 -15.30 -7.84
N LEU A 372 2.91 -14.01 -7.84
CA LEU A 372 2.03 -13.40 -8.83
C LEU A 372 2.70 -13.37 -10.21
N LEU A 373 3.95 -12.92 -10.31
CA LEU A 373 4.72 -12.96 -11.56
C LEU A 373 4.90 -14.39 -12.10
N ALA A 374 5.22 -15.36 -11.23
CA ALA A 374 5.32 -16.75 -11.64
C ALA A 374 3.97 -17.35 -12.09
N SER A 375 2.83 -16.86 -11.55
CA SER A 375 1.50 -17.27 -12.00
C SER A 375 1.11 -16.67 -13.36
N PHE A 376 1.56 -15.44 -13.66
CA PHE A 376 1.41 -14.82 -14.97
C PHE A 376 2.27 -15.51 -16.03
N ASP A 377 3.52 -15.85 -15.72
CA ASP A 377 4.37 -16.60 -16.65
C ASP A 377 3.78 -17.98 -16.98
N LYS A 378 3.12 -18.62 -16.00
CA LYS A 378 2.47 -19.92 -16.21
C LYS A 378 1.22 -19.81 -17.09
N SER A 379 0.43 -18.74 -16.96
CA SER A 379 -0.74 -18.51 -17.82
C SER A 379 -0.33 -18.12 -19.24
N ILE A 380 0.75 -17.34 -19.40
CA ILE A 380 1.34 -17.00 -20.71
C ILE A 380 1.86 -18.25 -21.42
N LEU A 381 2.56 -19.13 -20.70
CA LEU A 381 3.01 -20.42 -21.24
C LEU A 381 1.82 -21.31 -21.64
N GLN A 382 0.76 -21.37 -20.83
CA GLN A 382 -0.45 -22.12 -21.18
C GLN A 382 -1.17 -21.57 -22.43
N ILE A 383 -1.24 -20.24 -22.59
CA ILE A 383 -1.82 -19.60 -23.78
C ILE A 383 -0.95 -19.89 -25.01
N ARG A 384 0.38 -19.80 -24.89
CA ARG A 384 1.30 -20.13 -25.98
C ARG A 384 1.16 -21.60 -26.38
N ASP A 385 1.11 -22.50 -25.41
CA ASP A 385 1.00 -23.94 -25.67
C ASP A 385 -0.36 -24.29 -26.29
N TRP A 386 -1.45 -23.60 -25.91
CA TRP A 386 -2.75 -23.70 -26.57
C TRP A 386 -2.75 -23.20 -28.02
N LEU A 387 -2.13 -22.05 -28.28
CA LEU A 387 -2.03 -21.50 -29.64
C LEU A 387 -1.16 -22.39 -30.54
N THR A 388 -0.10 -22.98 -29.99
CA THR A 388 0.76 -23.93 -30.71
C THR A 388 0.00 -25.21 -31.03
N LEU A 389 -0.82 -25.71 -30.09
CA LEU A 389 -1.68 -26.87 -30.31
C LEU A 389 -2.75 -26.59 -31.39
N GLU A 390 -3.36 -25.40 -31.38
CA GLU A 390 -4.33 -24.99 -32.39
C GLU A 390 -3.70 -24.87 -33.79
N GLU A 391 -2.49 -24.29 -33.87
CA GLU A 391 -1.72 -24.22 -35.12
C GLU A 391 -1.38 -25.62 -35.65
N GLU A 392 -0.96 -26.53 -34.78
CA GLU A 392 -0.66 -27.93 -35.12
C GLU A 392 -1.93 -28.66 -35.62
N MET A 393 -3.07 -28.45 -34.97
CA MET A 393 -4.36 -29.03 -35.39
C MET A 393 -4.83 -28.50 -36.75
N LEU A 394 -4.65 -27.20 -37.01
CA LEU A 394 -4.95 -26.60 -38.30
C LEU A 394 -4.01 -27.11 -39.40
N ARG A 395 -2.75 -27.39 -39.07
CA ARG A 395 -1.77 -28.01 -39.98
C ARG A 395 -2.06 -29.47 -40.29
N GLN A 396 -2.59 -30.21 -39.32
CA GLN A 396 -2.96 -31.63 -39.47
C GLN A 396 -4.31 -31.82 -40.15
N GLN A 397 -5.10 -30.76 -40.34
CA GLN A 397 -6.31 -30.79 -41.14
C GLN A 397 -5.95 -30.79 -42.65
N ALA A 398 -5.34 -31.90 -43.09
CA ALA A 398 -5.15 -32.20 -44.50
C ALA A 398 -6.54 -32.40 -45.14
N VAL A 399 -7.00 -31.38 -45.86
CA VAL A 399 -8.17 -31.49 -46.73
C VAL A 399 -7.81 -32.43 -47.87
N VAL A 400 -8.27 -33.68 -47.78
CA VAL A 400 -8.28 -34.60 -48.92
C VAL A 400 -9.28 -34.06 -49.92
N VAL A 401 -8.78 -33.34 -50.93
CA VAL A 401 -9.55 -33.02 -52.14
C VAL A 401 -9.54 -34.29 -52.97
N GLY A 402 -10.64 -35.04 -52.95
CA GLY A 402 -10.82 -36.21 -53.81
C GLY A 402 -11.02 -35.78 -55.27
N ASP A 403 -10.26 -36.43 -56.16
CA ASP A 403 -10.44 -36.42 -57.63
C ASP A 403 -11.78 -37.02 -58.06
#